data_AF-A0A382YEL7-F1
#
_entry.id   AF-A0A382YEL7-F1
#
_cell.length_a   1.000
_cell.length_b   1.000
_cell.length_c   1.000
_cell.angle_alpha   90.00
_cell.angle_beta   90.00
_cell.angle_gamma   90.00
#
_symmetry.space_group_name_H-M   'P 1'
#
loop_
_entity.id
_entity.type
_entity.pdbx_description
1 polymer ?
#
loop_
_entity_poly.entity_id
_entity_poly.type
_entity_poly.pdbx_seq_one_letter_code
_entity_poly.pdbx_strand_id
1 'polypeptide(L)'
;FFLWEFFSGTDYNPGITFVHFWFMWFLMIFYFIHAMGRAVTLGWIQKTKLSNWFVRFVDFCIQNRFGVFILAGITFVFHITLRNSIFLPQEAHLDAAINDLTYYMVFYFFGVGLYHCKEFFGKIARSLRWNLVLIFAFSFWVHAATDALDIHRSPVVDINSWKPQSFQVFWEGVFYGGTGRYLTIYVRCLLCWSFCFAMFALGQKFFRRKNEFIRYFADASYWVYWVHLPVTFYFAVAFQPIELNALFKSYTAIVISTVLIMLM
;
A
#
# COMPACT_ATOMS: atom_id res chain seq x y z
N PHE A 1 -8.52 5.16 -15.09
CA PHE A 1 -7.69 5.18 -16.31
C PHE A 1 -8.39 4.53 -17.51
N PHE A 2 -8.88 3.28 -17.45
CA PHE A 2 -9.49 2.62 -18.63
C PHE A 2 -10.93 3.03 -19.00
N LEU A 3 -11.71 3.58 -18.06
CA LEU A 3 -13.12 3.94 -18.29
C LEU A 3 -13.33 5.43 -18.65
N TRP A 4 -12.26 6.17 -18.94
CA TRP A 4 -12.30 7.63 -18.95
C TRP A 4 -13.03 8.24 -20.15
N GLU A 5 -13.05 7.56 -21.30
CA GLU A 5 -13.85 7.99 -22.47
C GLU A 5 -15.36 7.97 -22.20
N PHE A 6 -15.86 7.21 -21.21
CA PHE A 6 -17.29 7.20 -20.88
C PHE A 6 -17.75 8.51 -20.21
N PHE A 7 -16.82 9.33 -19.70
CA PHE A 7 -17.15 10.49 -18.86
C PHE A 7 -16.65 11.85 -19.35
N SER A 8 -15.77 11.94 -20.35
CA SER A 8 -15.30 13.24 -20.81
C SER A 8 -14.88 13.24 -22.27
N GLY A 9 -15.56 14.06 -23.08
CA GLY A 9 -15.17 14.42 -24.45
C GLY A 9 -13.94 15.33 -24.49
N THR A 10 -12.91 15.01 -23.71
CA THR A 10 -11.66 15.76 -23.60
C THR A 10 -10.53 14.92 -24.16
N ASP A 11 -9.73 15.51 -25.06
CA ASP A 11 -8.47 14.96 -25.53
C ASP A 11 -7.52 14.77 -24.34
N TYR A 12 -7.45 13.54 -23.84
CA TYR A 12 -6.50 13.18 -22.81
C TYR A 12 -5.15 12.93 -23.47
N ASN A 13 -4.15 13.74 -23.14
CA ASN A 13 -2.75 13.49 -23.50
C ASN A 13 -2.10 12.66 -22.36
N PRO A 14 -1.94 11.33 -22.52
CA PRO A 14 -1.35 10.51 -21.48
C PRO A 14 0.15 10.76 -21.46
N GLY A 15 0.60 11.71 -20.63
CA GLY A 15 1.95 11.62 -20.11
C GLY A 15 2.10 10.25 -19.44
N ILE A 16 3.05 9.43 -19.91
CA ILE A 16 3.35 8.15 -19.25
C ILE A 16 3.92 8.49 -17.88
N THR A 17 3.09 8.40 -16.85
CA THR A 17 3.51 8.67 -15.49
C THR A 17 3.94 7.38 -14.80
N PHE A 18 5.09 7.41 -14.13
CA PHE A 18 5.57 6.29 -13.32
C PHE A 18 4.90 6.22 -11.93
N VAL A 19 3.77 6.93 -11.73
CA VAL A 19 3.02 6.93 -10.46
C VAL A 19 2.77 5.51 -9.99
N HIS A 20 2.42 4.58 -10.89
CA HIS A 20 2.13 3.19 -10.54
C HIS A 20 3.37 2.45 -10.03
N PHE A 21 4.59 2.82 -10.40
CA PHE A 21 5.82 2.14 -9.96
C PHE A 21 6.32 2.57 -8.58
N TRP A 22 5.62 3.50 -7.92
CA TRP A 22 6.01 4.03 -6.60
C TRP A 22 6.28 2.94 -5.56
N PHE A 23 5.46 1.90 -5.52
CA PHE A 23 5.61 0.80 -4.56
C PHE A 23 6.92 0.03 -4.78
N MET A 24 7.27 -0.28 -6.03
CA MET A 24 8.52 -0.97 -6.36
C MET A 24 9.73 -0.08 -6.06
N TRP A 25 9.63 1.22 -6.32
CA TRP A 25 10.65 2.20 -5.97
C TRP A 25 10.92 2.23 -4.46
N PHE A 26 9.87 2.30 -3.63
CA PHE A 26 10.00 2.27 -2.17
C PHE A 26 10.56 0.93 -1.69
N LEU A 27 10.12 -0.17 -2.30
CA LEU A 27 10.64 -1.51 -2.01
C LEU A 27 12.15 -1.59 -2.25
N MET A 28 12.64 -1.07 -3.37
CA MET A 28 14.09 -1.01 -3.67
C MET A 28 14.85 -0.22 -2.61
N ILE A 29 14.34 0.94 -2.20
CA ILE A 29 14.95 1.75 -1.13
C ILE A 29 14.97 0.96 0.19
N PHE A 30 13.87 0.31 0.57
CA PHE A 30 13.81 -0.49 1.79
C PHE A 30 14.74 -1.69 1.77
N TYR A 31 14.87 -2.39 0.64
CA TYR A 31 15.83 -3.48 0.49
C TYR A 31 17.26 -2.98 0.60
N PHE A 32 17.58 -1.83 0.00
CA PHE A 32 18.88 -1.22 0.11
C PHE A 32 19.20 -0.85 1.57
N ILE A 33 18.28 -0.16 2.26
CA ILE A 33 18.44 0.19 3.68
C ILE A 33 18.55 -1.07 4.55
N HIS A 34 17.74 -2.09 4.32
CA HIS A 34 17.80 -3.34 5.07
C HIS A 34 19.10 -4.13 4.79
N ALA A 35 19.59 -4.15 3.56
CA ALA A 35 20.85 -4.81 3.19
C ALA A 35 22.06 -4.07 3.79
N MET A 36 22.12 -2.74 3.66
CA MET A 36 23.13 -1.91 4.31
C MET A 36 23.06 -2.03 5.83
N GLY A 37 21.84 -1.97 6.38
CA GLY A 37 21.57 -2.17 7.79
C GLY A 37 22.16 -3.50 8.26
N ARG A 38 21.89 -4.61 7.56
CA ARG A 38 22.51 -5.90 7.86
C ARG A 38 24.02 -5.88 7.70
N ALA A 39 24.59 -5.27 6.66
CA ALA A 39 26.05 -5.20 6.49
C ALA A 39 26.74 -4.47 7.66
N VAL A 40 26.19 -3.35 8.10
CA VAL A 40 26.69 -2.56 9.23
C VAL A 40 26.44 -3.28 10.56
N THR A 41 25.29 -3.93 10.69
CA THR A 41 24.86 -4.59 11.93
C THR A 41 25.28 -6.06 12.04
N LEU A 42 25.83 -6.70 11.01
CA LEU A 42 26.30 -8.09 11.08
C LEU A 42 27.40 -8.26 12.15
N GLY A 43 28.14 -7.20 12.48
CA GLY A 43 29.05 -7.16 13.64
C GLY A 43 28.37 -6.94 15.01
N TRP A 44 27.14 -6.41 15.05
CA TRP A 44 26.45 -5.95 16.27
C TRP A 44 25.19 -6.75 16.64
N ILE A 45 24.45 -7.27 15.64
CA ILE A 45 23.22 -8.06 15.77
C ILE A 45 23.49 -9.52 16.16
N GLN A 46 24.66 -10.09 15.81
CA GLN A 46 25.07 -11.38 16.37
C GLN A 46 25.17 -11.35 17.92
N LYS A 47 25.26 -10.17 18.54
CA LYS A 47 25.38 -10.00 20.00
C LYS A 47 24.12 -9.49 20.73
N THR A 48 23.06 -9.03 20.06
CA THR A 48 22.02 -8.23 20.74
C THR A 48 20.63 -8.90 20.84
N LYS A 49 20.04 -8.81 22.04
CA LYS A 49 18.67 -9.22 22.41
C LYS A 49 17.55 -8.48 21.65
N LEU A 50 17.88 -7.45 20.87
CA LEU A 50 16.93 -6.56 20.20
C LEU A 50 16.08 -7.29 19.16
N SER A 51 16.67 -8.22 18.40
CA SER A 51 15.94 -9.08 17.46
C SER A 51 14.89 -9.94 18.18
N ASN A 52 15.21 -10.45 19.37
CA ASN A 52 14.28 -11.29 20.13
C ASN A 52 13.11 -10.48 20.71
N TRP A 53 13.36 -9.25 21.16
CA TRP A 53 12.29 -8.37 21.65
C TRP A 53 11.34 -7.97 20.53
N PHE A 54 11.86 -7.58 19.36
CA PHE A 54 11.04 -7.20 18.22
C PHE A 54 10.14 -8.35 17.73
N VAL A 55 10.71 -9.56 17.61
CA VAL A 55 9.92 -10.75 17.23
C VAL A 55 8.85 -11.06 18.27
N ARG A 56 9.14 -10.92 19.58
CA ARG A 56 8.13 -11.10 20.64
C ARG A 56 7.01 -10.06 20.56
N PHE A 57 7.33 -8.81 20.25
CA PHE A 57 6.34 -7.76 20.06
C PHE A 57 5.41 -8.09 18.88
N VAL A 58 5.97 -8.46 17.73
CA VAL A 58 5.20 -8.86 16.55
C VAL A 58 4.34 -10.10 16.86
N ASP A 59 4.91 -11.10 17.55
CA ASP A 59 4.19 -12.30 17.97
C ASP A 59 3.00 -11.99 18.90
N PHE A 60 3.20 -11.07 19.84
CA PHE A 60 2.15 -10.55 20.72
C PHE A 60 1.03 -9.86 19.93
N CYS A 61 1.38 -9.00 18.95
CA CYS A 61 0.42 -8.32 18.10
C CYS A 61 -0.43 -9.29 17.25
N ILE A 62 0.14 -10.42 16.86
CA ILE A 62 -0.57 -11.44 16.08
C ILE A 62 -1.45 -12.32 16.97
N GLN A 63 -0.95 -12.67 18.16
CA GLN A 63 -1.65 -13.57 19.07
C GLN A 63 -2.86 -12.92 19.73
N ASN A 64 -2.78 -11.62 20.04
CA ASN A 64 -3.82 -10.91 20.76
C ASN A 64 -4.82 -10.23 19.83
N ARG A 65 -6.12 -10.32 20.17
CA ARG A 65 -7.20 -9.64 19.45
C ARG A 65 -7.04 -8.12 19.43
N PHE A 66 -6.39 -7.57 20.45
CA PHE A 66 -6.09 -6.14 20.55
C PHE A 66 -4.83 -5.72 19.79
N GLY A 67 -4.05 -6.66 19.23
CA GLY A 67 -2.83 -6.33 18.53
C GLY A 67 -3.05 -5.42 17.31
N VAL A 68 -4.18 -5.57 16.63
CA VAL A 68 -4.58 -4.70 15.50
C VAL A 68 -4.77 -3.25 15.95
N PHE A 69 -5.30 -3.01 17.15
CA PHE A 69 -5.47 -1.66 17.70
C PHE A 69 -4.14 -1.01 18.07
N ILE A 70 -3.21 -1.80 18.60
CA ILE A 70 -1.84 -1.34 18.91
C ILE A 70 -1.11 -0.97 17.62
N LEU A 71 -1.17 -1.85 16.61
CA LEU A 71 -0.57 -1.61 15.30
C LEU A 71 -1.18 -0.39 14.62
N ALA A 72 -2.51 -0.23 14.68
CA ALA A 72 -3.21 0.95 14.20
C ALA A 72 -2.70 2.23 14.89
N GLY A 73 -2.50 2.19 16.21
CA GLY A 73 -1.96 3.31 16.99
C GLY A 73 -0.54 3.68 16.61
N ILE A 74 0.33 2.70 16.37
CA ILE A 74 1.70 2.95 15.89
C ILE A 74 1.64 3.60 14.51
N THR A 75 0.92 3.01 13.56
CA THR A 75 0.83 3.56 12.20
C THR A 75 0.11 4.92 12.15
N PHE A 76 -0.81 5.18 13.09
CA PHE A 76 -1.52 6.45 13.22
C PHE A 76 -0.56 7.62 13.47
N VAL A 77 0.43 7.44 14.37
CA VAL A 77 1.44 8.47 14.66
C VAL A 77 2.18 8.91 13.40
N PHE A 78 2.51 7.96 12.53
CA PHE A 78 3.16 8.25 11.24
C PHE A 78 2.16 8.73 10.17
N HIS A 79 0.91 8.27 10.19
CA HIS A 79 -0.08 8.69 9.19
C HIS A 79 -0.50 10.15 9.33
N ILE A 80 -0.51 10.69 10.56
CA ILE A 80 -0.83 12.10 10.79
C ILE A 80 0.17 13.05 10.11
N THR A 81 1.42 12.61 9.91
CA THR A 81 2.47 13.42 9.28
C THR A 81 2.46 13.34 7.76
N LEU A 82 1.59 12.50 7.18
CA LEU A 82 1.47 12.36 5.73
C LEU A 82 0.78 13.58 5.14
N ARG A 83 1.30 14.01 3.98
CA ARG A 83 0.76 15.15 3.22
C ARG A 83 -0.60 14.81 2.60
N ASN A 84 -0.78 13.56 2.19
CA ASN A 84 -1.97 13.08 1.52
C ASN A 84 -2.68 12.03 2.38
N SER A 85 -4.01 12.09 2.36
CA SER A 85 -4.89 11.17 3.08
C SER A 85 -5.09 9.83 2.35
N ILE A 86 -4.71 9.77 1.08
CA ILE A 86 -4.75 8.59 0.21
C ILE A 86 -3.34 8.02 0.11
N PHE A 87 -3.23 6.68 0.18
CA PHE A 87 -2.00 5.87 0.07
C PHE A 87 -1.23 6.02 -1.27
N LEU A 88 -1.60 6.97 -2.13
CA LEU A 88 -1.06 7.14 -3.47
C LEU A 88 -0.23 8.44 -3.51
N PRO A 89 1.06 8.39 -3.87
CA PRO A 89 1.78 9.59 -4.25
C PRO A 89 1.09 10.19 -5.48
N GLN A 90 0.57 11.41 -5.33
CA GLN A 90 -0.26 12.06 -6.34
C GLN A 90 0.56 12.56 -7.55
N GLU A 91 1.87 12.73 -7.35
CA GLU A 91 2.79 13.22 -8.36
C GLU A 91 3.53 12.05 -9.01
N ALA A 92 3.68 12.09 -10.34
CA ALA A 92 4.48 11.17 -11.17
C ALA A 92 5.97 11.09 -10.82
N HIS A 93 6.35 11.74 -9.74
CA HIS A 93 7.70 11.97 -9.31
C HIS A 93 8.00 10.88 -8.29
N LEU A 94 9.12 10.17 -8.50
CA LEU A 94 9.72 9.21 -7.57
C LEU A 94 10.24 9.90 -6.28
N ASP A 95 9.56 10.96 -5.85
CA ASP A 95 9.92 11.78 -4.70
C ASP A 95 9.64 10.98 -3.43
N ALA A 96 10.71 10.42 -2.86
CA ALA A 96 10.65 9.64 -1.65
C ALA A 96 10.64 10.61 -0.45
N ALA A 97 9.51 11.29 -0.25
CA ALA A 97 9.31 12.10 0.94
C ALA A 97 9.59 11.24 2.19
N ILE A 98 10.42 11.75 3.11
CA ILE A 98 10.89 10.97 4.26
C ILE A 98 9.72 10.49 5.13
N ASN A 99 8.65 11.29 5.26
CA ASN A 99 7.46 10.92 6.02
C ASN A 99 6.77 9.69 5.41
N ASP A 100 6.55 9.70 4.10
CA ASP A 100 5.96 8.58 3.36
C ASP A 100 6.86 7.35 3.47
N LEU A 101 8.16 7.52 3.24
CA LEU A 101 9.15 6.45 3.37
C LEU A 101 9.11 5.82 4.77
N THR A 102 9.10 6.65 5.82
CA THR A 102 9.07 6.20 7.22
C THR A 102 7.76 5.47 7.54
N TYR A 103 6.62 5.98 7.06
CA TYR A 103 5.32 5.35 7.23
C TYR A 103 5.30 3.93 6.64
N TYR A 104 5.72 3.79 5.38
CA TYR A 104 5.77 2.48 4.72
C TYR A 104 6.84 1.54 5.29
N MET A 105 7.93 2.10 5.83
CA MET A 105 8.98 1.34 6.48
C MET A 105 8.47 0.59 7.73
N VAL A 106 7.48 1.12 8.44
CA VAL A 106 6.82 0.43 9.58
C VAL A 106 6.18 -0.88 9.11
N PHE A 107 5.45 -0.87 7.99
CA PHE A 107 4.84 -2.07 7.43
C PHE A 107 5.89 -3.06 6.94
N TYR A 108 6.94 -2.56 6.27
CA TYR A 108 8.04 -3.40 5.79
C TYR A 108 8.71 -4.15 6.94
N PHE A 109 9.11 -3.45 8.01
CA PHE A 109 9.75 -4.10 9.16
C PHE A 109 8.81 -5.02 9.92
N PHE A 110 7.52 -4.69 10.02
CA PHE A 110 6.54 -5.62 10.58
C PHE A 110 6.49 -6.93 9.76
N GLY A 111 6.55 -6.84 8.43
CA GLY A 111 6.71 -7.98 7.54
C GLY A 111 7.99 -8.80 7.79
N VAL A 112 9.12 -8.13 8.01
CA VAL A 112 10.37 -8.80 8.41
C VAL A 112 10.21 -9.52 9.76
N GLY A 113 9.52 -8.91 10.73
CA GLY A 113 9.22 -9.55 12.01
C GLY A 113 8.32 -10.78 11.87
N LEU A 114 7.29 -10.69 11.02
CA LEU A 114 6.39 -11.80 10.70
C LEU A 114 7.14 -13.02 10.17
N TYR A 115 8.16 -12.83 9.34
CA TYR A 115 8.99 -13.90 8.79
C TYR A 115 9.66 -14.75 9.89
N HIS A 116 9.97 -14.14 11.04
CA HIS A 116 10.61 -14.84 12.16
C HIS A 116 9.62 -15.44 13.17
N CYS A 117 8.32 -15.15 13.06
CA CYS A 117 7.29 -15.71 13.93
C CYS A 117 6.96 -17.16 13.53
N LYS A 118 7.18 -18.11 14.44
CA LYS A 118 6.75 -19.51 14.26
C LYS A 118 5.22 -19.61 14.34
N GLU A 119 4.65 -20.47 13.50
CA GLU A 119 3.21 -20.76 13.45
C GLU A 119 2.31 -19.53 13.20
N PHE A 120 2.84 -18.48 12.57
CA PHE A 120 2.13 -17.21 12.40
C PHE A 120 0.75 -17.41 11.74
N PHE A 121 0.68 -18.26 10.71
CA PHE A 121 -0.57 -18.56 10.01
C PHE A 121 -1.65 -19.08 10.96
N GLY A 122 -1.32 -20.07 11.82
CA GLY A 122 -2.26 -20.63 12.79
C GLY A 122 -2.77 -19.59 13.79
N LYS A 123 -1.89 -18.68 14.23
CA LYS A 123 -2.26 -17.57 15.13
C LYS A 123 -3.19 -16.56 14.43
N ILE A 124 -2.88 -16.18 13.20
CA ILE A 124 -3.69 -15.26 12.37
C ILE A 124 -5.07 -15.84 12.03
N ALA A 125 -5.17 -17.13 11.71
CA ALA A 125 -6.47 -17.76 11.43
C ALA A 125 -7.41 -17.74 12.65
N ARG A 126 -6.88 -17.73 13.87
CA ARG A 126 -7.68 -17.63 15.10
C ARG A 126 -8.34 -16.26 15.26
N SER A 127 -7.69 -15.20 14.78
CA SER A 127 -8.22 -13.82 14.84
C SER A 127 -9.09 -13.45 13.65
N LEU A 128 -9.27 -14.33 12.65
CA LEU A 128 -10.05 -14.07 11.42
C LEU A 128 -11.44 -13.48 11.70
N ARG A 129 -12.24 -14.14 12.55
CA ARG A 129 -13.62 -13.68 12.84
C ARG A 129 -13.63 -12.28 13.44
N TRP A 130 -12.66 -11.98 14.29
CA TRP A 130 -12.53 -10.67 14.92
C TRP A 130 -12.19 -9.60 13.89
N ASN A 131 -11.21 -9.86 13.03
CA ASN A 131 -10.82 -8.92 11.96
C ASN A 131 -11.96 -8.66 10.97
N LEU A 132 -12.73 -9.70 10.60
CA LEU A 132 -13.92 -9.54 9.75
C LEU A 132 -14.98 -8.65 10.41
N VAL A 133 -15.25 -8.84 11.71
CA VAL A 133 -16.20 -7.98 12.43
C VAL A 133 -15.74 -6.52 12.42
N LEU A 134 -14.45 -6.26 12.67
CA LEU A 134 -13.90 -4.90 12.59
C LEU A 134 -14.05 -4.30 11.19
N ILE A 135 -13.75 -5.06 10.14
CA ILE A 135 -13.91 -4.63 8.76
C ILE A 135 -15.37 -4.25 8.48
N PHE A 136 -16.33 -5.14 8.76
CA PHE A 136 -17.74 -4.87 8.51
C PHE A 136 -18.28 -3.71 9.35
N ALA A 137 -17.87 -3.60 10.60
CA ALA A 137 -18.32 -2.53 11.50
C ALA A 137 -17.86 -1.14 11.03
N PHE A 138 -16.61 -1.02 10.57
CA PHE A 138 -16.01 0.28 10.28
C PHE A 138 -15.94 0.64 8.80
N SER A 139 -16.12 -0.30 7.86
CA SER A 139 -16.00 0.00 6.42
C SER A 139 -17.03 1.02 5.93
N PHE A 140 -18.29 0.91 6.36
CA PHE A 140 -19.34 1.86 5.98
C PHE A 140 -19.12 3.24 6.60
N TRP A 141 -18.67 3.26 7.87
CA TRP A 141 -18.37 4.50 8.57
C TRP A 141 -17.19 5.24 7.96
N VAL A 142 -16.11 4.53 7.63
CA VAL A 142 -14.91 5.15 7.03
C VAL A 142 -15.21 5.75 5.68
N HIS A 143 -16.04 5.13 4.85
CA HIS A 143 -16.39 5.70 3.54
C HIS A 143 -17.10 7.06 3.70
N ALA A 144 -18.16 7.11 4.52
CA ALA A 144 -18.89 8.35 4.77
C ALA A 144 -18.01 9.43 5.44
N ALA A 145 -17.17 9.04 6.39
CA ALA A 145 -16.26 9.97 7.07
C ALA A 145 -15.15 10.49 6.13
N THR A 146 -14.67 9.64 5.22
CA THR A 146 -13.69 9.99 4.19
C THR A 146 -14.22 11.06 3.27
N ASP A 147 -15.43 10.87 2.73
CA ASP A 147 -16.04 11.81 1.80
C ASP A 147 -16.32 13.17 2.46
N ALA A 148 -16.67 13.18 3.76
CA ALA A 148 -16.90 14.40 4.51
C ALA A 148 -15.62 15.16 4.88
N LEU A 149 -14.51 14.47 5.10
CA LEU A 149 -13.26 15.06 5.65
C LEU A 149 -12.19 15.33 4.59
N ASP A 150 -12.12 14.55 3.50
CA ASP A 150 -11.12 14.74 2.43
C ASP A 150 -11.43 15.96 1.53
N ILE A 151 -12.65 16.52 1.60
CA ILE A 151 -13.00 17.81 0.98
C ILE A 151 -12.23 18.97 1.63
N HIS A 152 -11.80 18.82 2.88
CA HIS A 152 -10.99 19.80 3.61
C HIS A 152 -9.49 19.47 3.46
N ARG A 153 -8.97 19.58 2.23
CA ARG A 153 -7.52 19.51 1.96
C ARG A 153 -6.76 20.42 2.93
N SER A 154 -5.65 19.93 3.47
CA SER A 154 -4.67 20.76 4.17
C SER A 154 -4.22 21.90 3.23
N PRO A 155 -4.18 23.18 3.65
CA PRO A 155 -4.05 24.31 2.73
C PRO A 155 -2.68 24.46 2.06
N VAL A 156 -1.67 23.66 2.43
CA VAL A 156 -0.28 23.94 2.02
C VAL A 156 0.12 23.11 0.79
N VAL A 157 -0.48 23.48 -0.34
CA VAL A 157 0.06 23.18 -1.67
C VAL A 157 0.86 24.40 -2.08
N ASP A 158 2.16 24.43 -1.76
CA ASP A 158 3.02 25.49 -2.27
C ASP A 158 3.63 25.07 -3.61
N ILE A 159 3.38 25.93 -4.60
CA ILE A 159 3.46 25.67 -6.05
C ILE A 159 4.85 25.95 -6.63
N ASN A 160 5.82 26.44 -5.85
CA ASN A 160 7.13 26.79 -6.38
C ASN A 160 8.26 26.56 -5.35
N SER A 161 8.99 25.45 -5.46
CA SER A 161 10.45 25.46 -5.32
C SER A 161 11.04 24.05 -5.38
N TRP A 162 11.95 23.84 -6.34
CA TRP A 162 12.99 22.83 -6.21
C TRP A 162 13.85 23.16 -4.99
N LYS A 163 13.52 22.59 -3.84
CA LYS A 163 14.41 22.48 -2.69
C LYS A 163 14.33 21.05 -2.17
N PRO A 164 15.43 20.48 -1.64
CA PRO A 164 15.39 19.20 -0.93
C PRO A 164 14.46 19.34 0.28
N GLN A 165 13.18 19.03 0.05
CA GLN A 165 12.06 19.25 0.95
C GLN A 165 11.97 18.08 1.93
N SER A 166 12.89 18.02 2.90
CA SER A 166 12.95 16.89 3.84
C SER A 166 12.62 17.25 5.30
N PHE A 167 12.24 18.50 5.60
CA PHE A 167 11.82 18.88 6.95
C PHE A 167 10.81 20.03 6.94
N GLN A 168 9.56 19.74 6.57
CA GLN A 168 8.43 20.62 6.88
C GLN A 168 7.48 19.85 7.80
N VAL A 169 7.65 20.06 9.12
CA VAL A 169 6.66 19.63 10.11
C VAL A 169 5.52 20.65 10.00
N PHE A 170 4.48 20.32 9.23
CA PHE A 170 3.29 21.15 9.10
C PHE A 170 2.46 21.08 10.38
N TRP A 171 2.86 21.84 11.41
CA TRP A 171 2.11 21.94 12.66
C TRP A 171 0.65 22.35 12.43
N GLU A 172 0.42 23.23 11.47
CA GLU A 172 -0.92 23.66 11.05
C GLU A 172 -1.73 22.51 10.43
N GLY A 173 -1.10 21.65 9.63
CA GLY A 173 -1.75 20.49 9.02
C GLY A 173 -2.06 19.36 10.01
N VAL A 174 -1.26 19.21 11.07
CA VAL A 174 -1.49 18.20 12.13
C VAL A 174 -2.74 18.54 12.94
N PHE A 175 -2.88 19.77 13.44
CA PHE A 175 -3.99 20.18 14.30
C PHE A 175 -5.29 20.56 13.56
N TYR A 176 -5.26 20.59 12.23
CA TYR A 176 -6.41 20.94 11.40
C TYR A 176 -7.42 19.78 11.25
N GLY A 177 -8.73 20.07 11.33
CA GLY A 177 -9.80 19.09 11.08
C GLY A 177 -10.40 18.41 12.32
N GLY A 178 -10.00 18.81 13.53
CA GLY A 178 -10.63 18.41 14.79
C GLY A 178 -10.54 16.92 15.13
N THR A 179 -11.26 16.49 16.17
CA THR A 179 -11.25 15.11 16.68
C THR A 179 -11.76 14.08 15.66
N GLY A 180 -12.69 14.46 14.79
CA GLY A 180 -13.25 13.60 13.75
C GLY A 180 -12.22 13.14 12.72
N ARG A 181 -11.27 14.01 12.34
CA ARG A 181 -10.18 13.65 11.43
C ARG A 181 -9.26 12.60 12.03
N TYR A 182 -8.81 12.81 13.26
CA TYR A 182 -7.94 11.85 13.95
C TYR A 182 -8.60 10.48 14.12
N LEU A 183 -9.89 10.47 14.49
CA LEU A 183 -10.65 9.23 14.57
C LEU A 183 -10.71 8.52 13.22
N THR A 184 -10.96 9.25 12.14
CA THR A 184 -11.03 8.71 10.78
C THR A 184 -9.69 8.10 10.35
N ILE A 185 -8.59 8.81 10.59
CA ILE A 185 -7.23 8.30 10.29
C ILE A 185 -6.92 7.04 11.09
N TYR A 186 -7.25 7.03 12.39
CA TYR A 186 -7.04 5.87 13.24
C TYR A 186 -7.82 4.65 12.74
N VAL A 187 -9.10 4.85 12.39
CA VAL A 187 -9.94 3.76 11.86
C VAL A 187 -9.45 3.29 10.49
N ARG A 188 -8.94 4.18 9.62
CA ARG A 188 -8.28 3.77 8.36
C ARG A 188 -7.07 2.87 8.63
N CYS A 189 -6.22 3.23 9.59
CA CYS A 189 -5.09 2.41 10.00
C CYS A 189 -5.55 1.05 10.57
N LEU A 190 -6.59 1.06 11.40
CA LEU A 190 -7.21 -0.16 11.97
C LEU A 190 -7.73 -1.08 10.87
N LEU A 191 -8.46 -0.53 9.90
CA LEU A 191 -8.98 -1.28 8.77
C LEU A 191 -7.85 -1.85 7.92
N CYS A 192 -6.80 -1.07 7.63
CA CYS A 192 -5.63 -1.53 6.88
C CYS A 192 -5.04 -2.82 7.51
N TRP A 193 -4.74 -2.79 8.82
CA TRP A 193 -4.23 -3.97 9.52
C TRP A 193 -5.23 -5.12 9.57
N SER A 194 -6.51 -4.82 9.80
CA SER A 194 -7.59 -5.83 9.83
C SER A 194 -7.72 -6.53 8.48
N PHE A 195 -7.69 -5.79 7.38
CA PHE A 195 -7.73 -6.34 6.02
C PHE A 195 -6.50 -7.21 5.73
N CYS A 196 -5.30 -6.75 6.06
CA CYS A 196 -4.08 -7.54 5.89
C CYS A 196 -4.16 -8.88 6.63
N PHE A 197 -4.55 -8.86 7.92
CA PHE A 197 -4.67 -10.09 8.72
C PHE A 197 -5.82 -10.98 8.25
N ALA A 198 -6.95 -10.40 7.85
CA ALA A 198 -8.06 -11.16 7.28
C ALA A 198 -7.64 -11.85 5.99
N MET A 199 -6.94 -11.17 5.07
CA MET A 199 -6.46 -11.76 3.83
C MET A 199 -5.46 -12.89 4.08
N PHE A 200 -4.52 -12.74 5.01
CA PHE A 200 -3.59 -13.82 5.38
C PHE A 200 -4.32 -15.02 5.99
N ALA A 201 -5.30 -14.79 6.88
CA ALA A 201 -6.10 -15.85 7.47
C ALA A 201 -6.97 -16.59 6.44
N LEU A 202 -7.63 -15.86 5.54
CA LEU A 202 -8.42 -16.44 4.46
C LEU A 202 -7.52 -17.20 3.50
N GLY A 203 -6.35 -16.65 3.17
CA GLY A 203 -5.34 -17.30 2.35
C GLY A 203 -4.94 -18.66 2.91
N GLN A 204 -4.63 -18.74 4.22
CA GLN A 204 -4.33 -20.01 4.86
C GLN A 204 -5.53 -20.99 4.85
N LYS A 205 -6.74 -20.48 5.08
CA LYS A 205 -7.96 -21.30 5.17
C LYS A 205 -8.33 -21.91 3.81
N PHE A 206 -8.22 -21.14 2.74
CA PHE A 206 -8.60 -21.56 1.38
C PHE A 206 -7.45 -22.21 0.61
N PHE A 207 -6.21 -21.75 0.79
CA PHE A 207 -5.02 -22.24 0.07
C PHE A 207 -4.13 -23.13 0.95
N ARG A 208 -4.72 -24.09 1.68
CA ARG A 208 -3.97 -25.01 2.55
C ARG A 208 -3.17 -26.07 1.78
N ARG A 209 -3.57 -26.37 0.55
CA ARG A 209 -2.89 -27.35 -0.32
C ARG A 209 -1.90 -26.64 -1.24
N LYS A 210 -0.72 -27.24 -1.43
CA LYS A 210 0.23 -26.79 -2.44
C LYS A 210 -0.42 -26.89 -3.81
N ASN A 211 -0.48 -25.79 -4.54
CA ASN A 211 -0.97 -25.72 -5.91
C ASN A 211 0.09 -25.01 -6.76
N GLU A 212 0.62 -25.72 -7.75
CA GLU A 212 1.69 -25.21 -8.60
C GLU A 212 1.24 -24.04 -9.48
N PHE A 213 -0.01 -24.04 -9.94
CA PHE A 213 -0.56 -22.92 -10.71
C PHE A 213 -0.64 -21.65 -9.87
N ILE A 214 -1.11 -21.74 -8.62
CA ILE A 214 -1.20 -20.58 -7.73
C ILE A 214 0.20 -20.06 -7.39
N ARG A 215 1.17 -20.95 -7.19
CA ARG A 215 2.58 -20.56 -7.01
C ARG A 215 3.12 -19.84 -8.23
N TYR A 216 2.88 -20.38 -9.42
CA TYR A 216 3.30 -19.73 -10.68
C TYR A 216 2.70 -18.33 -10.83
N PHE A 217 1.40 -18.15 -10.59
CA PHE A 217 0.77 -16.84 -10.64
C PHE A 217 1.34 -15.86 -9.60
N ALA A 218 1.63 -16.34 -8.39
CA ALA A 218 2.24 -15.53 -7.35
C ALA A 218 3.67 -15.07 -7.75
N ASP A 219 4.48 -15.99 -8.26
CA ASP A 219 5.86 -15.69 -8.69
C ASP A 219 5.87 -14.77 -9.93
N ALA A 220 4.94 -14.97 -10.86
CA ALA A 220 4.79 -14.14 -12.06
C ALA A 220 4.23 -12.74 -11.76
N SER A 221 3.50 -12.53 -10.66
CA SER A 221 2.79 -11.29 -10.38
C SER A 221 3.69 -10.04 -10.40
N TYR A 222 4.93 -10.15 -9.89
CA TYR A 222 5.89 -9.04 -9.93
C TYR A 222 6.38 -8.73 -11.34
N TRP A 223 6.64 -9.75 -12.16
CA TRP A 223 7.05 -9.56 -13.55
C TRP A 223 5.92 -8.99 -14.39
N VAL A 224 4.72 -9.57 -14.26
CA VAL A 224 3.51 -9.10 -14.90
C VAL A 224 3.25 -7.65 -14.50
N TYR A 225 3.43 -7.25 -13.23
CA TYR A 225 3.29 -5.86 -12.81
C TYR A 225 4.19 -4.89 -13.61
N TRP A 226 5.43 -5.30 -13.85
CA TRP A 226 6.41 -4.49 -14.60
C TRP A 226 6.09 -4.39 -16.08
N VAL A 227 5.79 -5.52 -16.73
CA VAL A 227 5.57 -5.58 -18.18
C VAL A 227 4.16 -5.12 -18.56
N HIS A 228 3.17 -5.39 -17.72
CA HIS A 228 1.77 -5.09 -17.98
C HIS A 228 1.50 -3.61 -18.15
N LEU A 229 2.11 -2.76 -17.33
CA LEU A 229 1.85 -1.32 -17.39
C LEU A 229 2.28 -0.73 -18.75
N PRO A 230 3.56 -0.82 -19.20
CA PRO A 230 3.97 -0.30 -20.51
C PRO A 230 3.15 -0.87 -21.67
N VAL A 231 2.91 -2.19 -21.67
CA VAL A 231 2.19 -2.87 -22.76
C VAL A 231 0.73 -2.41 -22.82
N THR A 232 0.03 -2.38 -21.67
CA THR A 232 -1.39 -2.02 -21.66
C THR A 232 -1.59 -0.52 -21.91
N PHE A 233 -0.68 0.34 -21.42
CA PHE A 233 -0.69 1.76 -21.77
C PHE A 233 -0.44 1.98 -23.27
N TYR A 234 0.50 1.25 -23.87
CA TYR A 234 0.74 1.32 -25.31
C TYR A 234 -0.52 1.01 -26.12
N PHE A 235 -1.23 -0.09 -25.79
CA PHE A 235 -2.48 -0.44 -26.48
C PHE A 235 -3.61 0.55 -26.18
N ALA A 236 -3.69 1.09 -24.95
CA ALA A 236 -4.67 2.11 -24.61
C ALA A 236 -4.50 3.38 -25.46
N VAL A 237 -3.26 3.80 -25.71
CA VAL A 237 -2.95 4.93 -26.61
C VAL A 237 -3.24 4.57 -28.07
N ALA A 238 -2.80 3.38 -28.51
CA ALA A 238 -2.99 2.93 -29.89
C ALA A 238 -4.48 2.80 -30.28
N PHE A 239 -5.36 2.48 -29.32
CA PHE A 239 -6.80 2.35 -29.55
C PHE A 239 -7.59 3.65 -29.35
N GLN A 240 -6.96 4.72 -28.85
CA GLN A 240 -7.62 6.02 -28.72
C GLN A 240 -8.24 6.53 -30.03
N PRO A 241 -7.56 6.55 -31.20
CA PRO A 241 -8.11 7.11 -32.43
C PRO A 241 -9.22 6.26 -33.07
N ILE A 242 -9.47 5.05 -32.57
CA ILE A 242 -10.46 4.14 -33.16
C ILE A 242 -11.86 4.57 -32.69
N GLU A 243 -12.82 4.75 -33.61
CA GLU A 243 -14.21 5.11 -33.28
C GLU A 243 -15.04 3.90 -32.78
N LEU A 244 -14.59 3.24 -31.71
CA LEU A 244 -15.31 2.16 -31.04
C LEU A 244 -15.79 2.58 -29.65
N ASN A 245 -16.68 1.81 -29.05
CA ASN A 245 -17.10 2.02 -27.66
C ASN A 245 -15.91 1.87 -26.70
N ALA A 246 -15.77 2.79 -25.75
CA ALA A 246 -14.71 2.80 -24.73
C ALA A 246 -14.57 1.47 -23.95
N LEU A 247 -15.69 0.81 -23.63
CA LEU A 247 -15.68 -0.49 -22.95
C LEU A 247 -15.07 -1.56 -23.83
N PHE A 248 -15.35 -1.52 -25.13
CA PHE A 248 -14.77 -2.46 -26.07
C PHE A 248 -13.28 -2.19 -26.27
N LYS A 249 -12.85 -0.94 -26.42
CA LYS A 249 -11.43 -0.55 -26.50
C LYS A 249 -10.63 -1.01 -25.28
N SER A 250 -11.15 -0.76 -24.08
CA SER A 250 -10.48 -1.14 -22.84
C SER A 250 -10.43 -2.65 -22.67
N TYR A 251 -11.52 -3.36 -22.98
CA TYR A 251 -11.54 -4.82 -22.97
C TYR A 251 -10.52 -5.42 -23.95
N THR A 252 -10.50 -4.95 -25.20
CA THR A 252 -9.54 -5.46 -26.20
C THR A 252 -8.10 -5.13 -25.82
N ALA A 253 -7.82 -3.92 -25.30
CA ALA A 253 -6.49 -3.55 -24.84
C ALA A 253 -5.99 -4.48 -23.71
N ILE A 254 -6.86 -4.80 -22.74
CA ILE A 254 -6.54 -5.70 -21.62
C ILE A 254 -6.35 -7.14 -22.08
N VAL A 255 -7.21 -7.64 -22.97
CA VAL A 255 -7.11 -9.02 -23.48
C VAL A 255 -5.83 -9.18 -24.29
N ILE A 256 -5.55 -8.26 -25.21
CA ILE A 256 -4.35 -8.29 -26.05
C ILE A 256 -3.09 -8.16 -25.20
N SER A 257 -3.07 -7.23 -24.24
CA SER A 257 -1.90 -7.08 -23.36
C SER A 257 -1.68 -8.33 -22.53
N THR A 258 -2.73 -8.92 -21.96
CA THR A 258 -2.63 -10.14 -21.14
C THR A 258 -2.12 -11.33 -21.95
N VAL A 259 -2.65 -11.54 -23.16
CA VAL A 259 -2.21 -12.62 -24.05
C VAL A 259 -0.74 -12.44 -24.43
N LEU A 260 -0.33 -11.22 -24.81
CA LEU A 260 1.07 -10.94 -25.15
C LEU A 260 2.01 -11.18 -23.97
N ILE A 261 1.65 -10.72 -22.77
CA ILE A 261 2.48 -10.92 -21.57
C ILE A 261 2.58 -12.40 -21.21
N MET A 262 1.53 -13.19 -21.40
CA MET A 262 1.56 -14.64 -21.15
C MET A 262 2.41 -15.41 -22.16
N LEU A 263 2.67 -14.86 -23.35
CA LEU A 263 3.51 -15.48 -24.38
C LEU A 263 5.01 -15.16 -24.23
N MET A 264 5.36 -14.15 -23.42
CA MET A 264 6.74 -13.71 -23.16
C MET A 264 7.33 -14.43 -21.93
#